data_AF-A0A2V5I835-F1
#
_entry.id   AF-A0A2V5I835-F1
#
_cell.length_a   1.000
_cell.length_b   1.000
_cell.length_c   1.000
_cell.angle_alpha   90.00
_cell.angle_beta   90.00
_cell.angle_gamma   90.00
#
_symmetry.space_group_name_H-M   'P 1'
#
loop_
_entity.id
_entity.type
_entity.pdbx_description
1 polymer ?
#
loop_
_entity_poly.entity_id
_entity_poly.type
_entity_poly.pdbx_seq_one_letter_code
_entity_poly.pdbx_strand_id
1 'polypeptide(L)'
;MRMIPSFLLFGLFAVPALTADPALTTLFVVKDQTDDQGGCMSKIDTLQTWLTESRTLVASGLKAISDAQDSSATTYNVAKRYLAAHFQADPSNADALAAVQGSLTQVSDFLSGKTTLSSTPRLYCSDTWLIKLARDDVAWDSDGDVVMQEDDGKVSAPIAIEDVDLYQSELWRKQKNGKVVATKNVPYWSADLKELKY
;
A
#
# COMPACT_ATOMS: atom_id res chain seq x y z
N MET A 1 17.04 -71.53 -1.79
CA MET A 1 17.37 -70.69 -0.62
C MET A 1 18.04 -69.41 -1.15
N ARG A 2 17.23 -68.42 -1.53
CA ARG A 2 17.26 -67.00 -1.07
C ARG A 2 18.66 -66.40 -0.86
N MET A 3 19.03 -65.37 -1.64
CA MET A 3 18.88 -63.95 -1.29
C MET A 3 19.20 -63.04 -2.50
N ILE A 4 18.30 -62.09 -2.76
CA ILE A 4 18.37 -61.00 -3.77
C ILE A 4 18.68 -59.69 -3.00
N PRO A 5 19.40 -58.72 -3.61
CA PRO A 5 20.21 -57.75 -2.87
C PRO A 5 19.41 -56.55 -2.34
N SER A 6 19.90 -55.97 -1.25
CA SER A 6 19.43 -54.70 -0.70
C SER A 6 19.76 -53.54 -1.64
N PHE A 7 18.76 -53.06 -2.38
CA PHE A 7 18.79 -51.75 -3.01
C PHE A 7 18.40 -50.68 -1.99
N LEU A 8 19.35 -49.80 -1.70
CA LEU A 8 19.14 -48.51 -1.05
C LEU A 8 18.27 -47.63 -1.97
N LEU A 9 16.97 -47.52 -1.66
CA LEU A 9 16.13 -46.45 -2.20
C LEU A 9 16.32 -45.21 -1.31
N PHE A 10 17.20 -44.31 -1.74
CA PHE A 10 17.21 -42.92 -1.29
C PHE A 10 15.93 -42.24 -1.78
N GLY A 11 14.91 -42.19 -0.93
CA GLY A 11 13.75 -41.35 -1.14
C GLY A 11 14.17 -39.88 -1.02
N LEU A 12 14.35 -39.22 -2.17
CA LEU A 12 14.32 -37.76 -2.25
C LEU A 12 12.92 -37.30 -1.84
N PHE A 13 12.73 -36.99 -0.56
CA PHE A 13 11.66 -36.09 -0.16
C PHE A 13 12.06 -34.69 -0.62
N ALA A 14 11.55 -34.28 -1.77
CA ALA A 14 11.43 -32.87 -2.09
C ALA A 14 10.51 -32.25 -1.04
N VAL A 15 11.09 -31.73 0.03
CA VAL A 15 10.37 -30.87 0.97
C VAL A 15 9.93 -29.67 0.12
N PRO A 16 8.62 -29.42 -0.08
CA PRO A 16 8.21 -28.17 -0.67
C PRO A 16 8.80 -27.09 0.24
N ALA A 17 9.68 -26.25 -0.31
CA ALA A 17 10.14 -25.08 0.41
C ALA A 17 8.88 -24.33 0.82
N LEU A 18 8.55 -24.34 2.12
CA LEU A 18 7.60 -23.39 2.66
C LEU A 18 8.25 -22.04 2.43
N THR A 19 7.91 -21.40 1.31
CA THR A 19 8.17 -19.98 1.13
C THR A 19 7.37 -19.30 2.22
N ALA A 20 8.07 -18.86 3.27
CA ALA A 20 7.46 -18.07 4.31
C ALA A 20 6.76 -16.88 3.65
N ASP A 21 5.53 -16.60 4.08
CA ASP A 21 4.83 -15.43 3.58
C ASP A 21 5.67 -14.17 3.81
N PRO A 22 5.69 -13.21 2.85
CA PRO A 22 6.55 -12.04 2.95
C PRO A 22 6.25 -11.22 4.21
N ALA A 23 7.26 -10.58 4.79
CA ALA A 23 7.07 -9.71 5.94
C ALA A 23 6.33 -8.43 5.55
N LEU A 24 5.73 -7.74 6.53
CA LEU A 24 5.08 -6.44 6.32
C LEU A 24 6.01 -5.44 5.63
N THR A 25 7.28 -5.38 6.06
CA THR A 25 8.32 -4.50 5.51
C THR A 25 8.79 -4.90 4.11
N THR A 26 8.46 -6.11 3.65
CA THR A 26 8.67 -6.52 2.24
C THR A 26 7.56 -5.97 1.35
N LEU A 27 6.33 -5.93 1.86
CA LEU A 27 5.15 -5.49 1.11
C LEU A 27 4.96 -3.97 1.14
N PHE A 28 5.40 -3.33 2.21
CA PHE A 28 5.22 -1.91 2.46
C PHE A 28 6.50 -1.26 2.98
N VAL A 29 6.71 0.01 2.63
CA VAL A 29 7.61 0.88 3.38
C VAL A 29 6.89 1.32 4.65
N VAL A 30 7.44 0.96 5.80
CA VAL A 30 6.86 1.23 7.13
C VAL A 30 7.89 1.93 7.99
N LYS A 31 7.48 2.98 8.70
CA LYS A 31 8.25 3.60 9.77
C LYS A 31 8.02 2.84 11.08
N ASP A 32 8.83 1.83 11.36
CA ASP A 32 8.66 0.93 12.51
C ASP A 32 9.46 1.33 13.76
N GLN A 33 10.27 2.40 13.69
CA GLN A 33 11.13 2.88 14.78
C GLN A 33 10.58 4.10 15.53
N THR A 34 9.43 4.65 15.11
CA THR A 34 8.78 5.79 15.78
C THR A 34 7.27 5.70 15.62
N ASP A 35 6.51 6.40 16.47
CA ASP A 35 5.08 6.66 16.29
C ASP A 35 4.82 8.09 15.76
N ASP A 36 5.86 8.91 15.61
CA ASP A 36 5.74 10.27 15.08
C ASP A 36 5.53 10.29 13.57
N GLN A 37 4.76 11.27 13.08
CA GLN A 37 4.60 11.58 11.65
C GLN A 37 4.32 10.34 10.78
N GLY A 38 3.21 9.67 11.04
CA GLY A 38 2.82 8.45 10.33
C GLY A 38 3.53 7.18 10.78
N GLY A 39 4.42 7.27 11.78
CA GLY A 39 5.11 6.14 12.40
C GLY A 39 4.17 5.08 12.99
N CYS A 40 4.64 3.84 13.00
CA CYS A 40 3.87 2.64 13.31
C CYS A 40 4.47 1.80 14.47
N MET A 41 5.50 2.29 15.17
CA MET A 41 6.26 1.50 16.17
C MET A 41 5.36 0.75 17.16
N SER A 42 4.41 1.43 17.79
CA SER A 42 3.48 0.84 18.77
C SER A 42 2.41 -0.08 18.14
N LYS A 43 2.33 -0.15 16.82
CA LYS A 43 1.30 -0.87 16.06
C LYS A 43 1.84 -2.04 15.23
N ILE A 44 3.15 -2.23 15.15
CA ILE A 44 3.77 -3.24 14.27
C ILE A 44 3.18 -4.64 14.49
N ASP A 45 3.05 -5.11 15.73
CA ASP A 45 2.49 -6.44 16.02
C ASP A 45 1.02 -6.54 15.57
N THR A 46 0.25 -5.45 15.73
CA THR A 46 -1.13 -5.39 15.26
C THR A 46 -1.19 -5.44 13.74
N LEU A 47 -0.32 -4.71 13.04
CA LEU A 47 -0.26 -4.73 11.57
C LEU A 47 0.16 -6.10 11.03
N GLN A 48 1.10 -6.78 11.68
CA GLN A 48 1.49 -8.14 11.33
C GLN A 48 0.34 -9.14 11.53
N THR A 49 -0.44 -8.96 12.59
CA THR A 49 -1.67 -9.73 12.83
C THR A 49 -2.68 -9.49 11.71
N TRP A 50 -2.98 -8.23 11.39
CA TRP A 50 -3.90 -7.88 10.30
C TRP A 50 -3.42 -8.35 8.93
N LEU A 51 -2.11 -8.35 8.69
CA LEU A 51 -1.54 -8.91 7.45
C LEU A 51 -1.81 -10.41 7.35
N THR A 52 -1.65 -11.15 8.46
CA THR A 52 -1.93 -12.58 8.54
C THR A 52 -3.43 -12.86 8.35
N GLU A 53 -4.29 -12.11 9.05
CA GLU A 53 -5.74 -12.22 8.91
C GLU A 53 -6.20 -11.90 7.48
N SER A 54 -5.61 -10.88 6.84
CA SER A 54 -5.93 -10.52 5.45
C SER A 54 -5.62 -11.65 4.48
N ARG A 55 -4.49 -12.36 4.66
CA ARG A 55 -4.16 -13.56 3.87
C ARG A 55 -5.19 -14.66 4.05
N THR A 56 -5.58 -14.93 5.30
CA THR A 56 -6.62 -15.93 5.62
C THR A 56 -7.97 -15.55 5.00
N LEU A 57 -8.36 -14.28 5.06
CA LEU A 57 -9.62 -13.80 4.48
C LEU A 57 -9.63 -13.96 2.96
N VAL A 58 -8.55 -13.60 2.27
CA VAL A 58 -8.45 -13.76 0.82
C VAL A 58 -8.46 -15.23 0.41
N ALA A 59 -7.70 -16.08 1.11
CA ALA A 59 -7.69 -17.53 0.87
C ALA A 59 -9.09 -18.14 1.07
N SER A 60 -9.80 -17.70 2.13
CA SER A 60 -11.16 -18.14 2.42
C SER A 60 -12.16 -17.67 1.35
N GLY A 61 -12.01 -16.44 0.85
CA GLY A 61 -12.82 -15.91 -0.24
C GLY A 61 -12.64 -16.70 -1.54
N LEU A 62 -11.39 -16.99 -1.91
CA LEU A 62 -11.08 -17.83 -3.08
C LEU A 62 -11.61 -19.25 -2.92
N LYS A 63 -11.53 -19.82 -1.70
CA LYS A 63 -12.12 -21.13 -1.39
C LYS A 63 -13.65 -21.11 -1.52
N ALA A 64 -14.33 -20.06 -1.06
CA ALA A 64 -15.77 -19.92 -1.23
C ALA A 64 -16.15 -19.89 -2.72
N ILE A 65 -15.38 -19.22 -3.58
CA ILE A 65 -15.62 -19.23 -5.03
C ILE A 65 -15.47 -20.64 -5.59
N SER A 66 -14.37 -21.33 -5.29
CA SER A 66 -14.14 -22.72 -5.72
C SER A 66 -15.26 -23.65 -5.25
N ASP A 67 -15.68 -23.53 -3.99
CA ASP A 67 -16.73 -24.37 -3.40
C ASP A 67 -18.10 -24.07 -3.99
N ALA A 68 -18.39 -22.83 -4.36
CA ALA A 68 -19.66 -22.47 -5.00
C ALA A 68 -19.76 -22.98 -6.45
N GLN A 69 -18.62 -23.32 -7.08
CA GLN A 69 -18.53 -23.87 -8.44
C GLN A 69 -18.51 -25.41 -8.45
N ASP A 70 -18.19 -26.06 -7.33
CA ASP A 70 -18.14 -27.51 -7.18
C ASP A 70 -19.34 -28.03 -6.36
N SER A 71 -20.33 -28.60 -7.04
CA SER A 71 -21.53 -29.15 -6.40
C SER A 71 -21.28 -30.33 -5.46
N SER A 72 -20.09 -30.93 -5.51
CA SER A 72 -19.66 -31.99 -4.59
C SER A 72 -19.02 -31.46 -3.30
N ALA A 73 -18.65 -30.17 -3.25
CA ALA A 73 -18.06 -29.57 -2.07
C ALA A 73 -19.05 -29.57 -0.90
N THR A 74 -18.59 -30.02 0.27
CA THR A 74 -19.41 -30.06 1.50
C THR A 74 -19.96 -28.69 1.89
N THR A 75 -19.28 -27.62 1.50
CA THR A 75 -19.59 -26.21 1.75
C THR A 75 -20.34 -25.53 0.59
N TYR A 76 -20.66 -26.24 -0.51
CA TYR A 76 -21.28 -25.69 -1.74
C TYR A 76 -22.43 -24.71 -1.47
N ASN A 77 -23.45 -25.14 -0.72
CA ASN A 77 -24.62 -24.30 -0.46
C ASN A 77 -24.33 -23.08 0.43
N VAL A 78 -23.37 -23.20 1.36
CA VAL A 78 -22.97 -22.11 2.24
C VAL A 78 -22.17 -21.07 1.45
N ALA A 79 -21.22 -21.54 0.64
CA ALA A 79 -20.40 -20.71 -0.23
C ALA A 79 -21.27 -19.89 -1.21
N LYS A 80 -22.27 -20.51 -1.84
CA LYS A 80 -23.24 -19.81 -2.71
C LYS A 80 -23.99 -18.69 -1.99
N ARG A 81 -24.51 -18.97 -0.79
CA ARG A 81 -25.25 -17.97 0.00
C ARG A 81 -24.36 -16.82 0.41
N TYR A 82 -23.13 -17.10 0.83
CA TYR A 82 -22.14 -16.10 1.19
C TYR A 82 -21.83 -15.17 0.01
N LEU A 83 -21.51 -15.72 -1.16
CA LEU A 83 -21.19 -14.92 -2.35
C LEU A 83 -22.38 -14.08 -2.84
N ALA A 84 -23.59 -14.65 -2.82
CA ALA A 84 -24.80 -13.90 -3.14
C ALA A 84 -25.08 -12.76 -2.15
N ALA A 85 -24.90 -12.99 -0.84
CA ALA A 85 -25.21 -12.01 0.19
C ALA A 85 -24.20 -10.85 0.24
N HIS A 86 -22.90 -11.13 0.09
CA HIS A 86 -21.84 -10.15 0.28
C HIS A 86 -21.35 -9.49 -1.01
N PHE A 87 -21.42 -10.22 -2.12
CA PHE A 87 -20.87 -9.76 -3.40
C PHE A 87 -21.91 -9.68 -4.52
N GLN A 88 -23.16 -10.06 -4.25
CA GLN A 88 -24.19 -10.19 -5.29
C GLN A 88 -23.74 -11.10 -6.45
N ALA A 89 -22.85 -12.06 -6.15
CA ALA A 89 -22.20 -12.95 -7.10
C ALA A 89 -22.72 -14.38 -6.92
N ASP A 90 -23.95 -14.63 -7.38
CA ASP A 90 -24.48 -16.00 -7.42
C ASP A 90 -23.80 -16.81 -8.57
N PRO A 91 -23.63 -18.14 -8.44
CA PRO A 91 -23.13 -19.02 -9.52
C PRO A 91 -23.74 -18.86 -10.90
N SER A 92 -24.98 -18.38 -11.01
CA SER A 92 -25.61 -18.09 -12.30
C SER A 92 -25.11 -16.79 -12.95
N ASN A 93 -24.47 -15.90 -12.17
CA ASN A 93 -23.86 -14.66 -12.63
C ASN A 93 -22.33 -14.82 -12.73
N ALA A 94 -21.88 -15.42 -13.84
CA ALA A 94 -20.48 -15.71 -14.10
C ALA A 94 -19.59 -14.45 -14.10
N ASP A 95 -20.09 -13.31 -14.56
CA ASP A 95 -19.33 -12.06 -14.63
C ASP A 95 -19.04 -11.50 -13.24
N ALA A 96 -20.04 -11.48 -12.35
CA ALA A 96 -19.85 -11.06 -10.97
C ALA A 96 -18.86 -11.96 -10.23
N LEU A 97 -18.97 -13.28 -10.44
CA LEU A 97 -18.02 -14.25 -9.88
C LEU A 97 -16.60 -14.04 -10.37
N ALA A 98 -16.41 -13.83 -11.68
CA ALA A 98 -15.11 -13.56 -12.27
C ALA A 98 -14.51 -12.25 -11.76
N ALA A 99 -15.32 -11.20 -11.57
CA ALA A 99 -14.88 -9.92 -11.01
C ALA A 99 -14.39 -10.06 -9.55
N VAL A 100 -15.14 -10.78 -8.72
CA VAL A 100 -14.76 -11.04 -7.32
C VAL A 100 -13.51 -11.92 -7.26
N GLN A 101 -13.46 -12.99 -8.06
CA GLN A 101 -12.30 -13.88 -8.13
C GLN A 101 -11.04 -13.12 -8.58
N GLY A 102 -11.15 -12.29 -9.63
CA GLY A 102 -10.06 -11.48 -10.13
C GLY A 102 -9.54 -10.50 -9.09
N SER A 103 -10.45 -9.83 -8.36
CA SER A 103 -10.08 -8.90 -7.29
C SER A 103 -9.37 -9.62 -6.14
N LEU A 104 -9.91 -10.74 -5.65
CA LEU A 104 -9.29 -11.54 -4.59
C LEU A 104 -7.94 -12.12 -5.02
N THR A 105 -7.80 -12.53 -6.28
CA THR A 105 -6.52 -13.03 -6.83
C THR A 105 -5.47 -11.92 -6.83
N GLN A 106 -5.82 -10.70 -7.26
CA GLN A 106 -4.89 -9.56 -7.22
C GLN A 106 -4.43 -9.26 -5.79
N VAL A 107 -5.34 -9.27 -4.81
CA VAL A 107 -4.96 -9.09 -3.40
C VAL A 107 -4.09 -10.25 -2.92
N SER A 108 -4.41 -11.50 -3.27
CA SER A 108 -3.61 -12.67 -2.91
C SER A 108 -2.20 -12.59 -3.48
N ASP A 109 -2.05 -12.16 -4.73
CA ASP A 109 -0.77 -12.02 -5.40
C ASP A 109 0.07 -10.90 -4.76
N PHE A 110 -0.57 -9.79 -4.39
CA PHE A 110 0.11 -8.73 -3.66
C PHE A 110 0.57 -9.22 -2.28
N LEU A 111 -0.32 -9.82 -1.47
CA LEU A 111 -0.01 -10.27 -0.10
C LEU A 111 1.01 -11.42 -0.04
N SER A 112 1.20 -12.14 -1.14
CA SER A 112 2.22 -13.20 -1.31
C SER A 112 3.49 -12.70 -1.99
N GLY A 113 3.58 -11.42 -2.33
CA GLY A 113 4.78 -10.81 -2.95
C GLY A 113 4.99 -11.20 -4.41
N LYS A 114 3.97 -11.74 -5.09
CA LYS A 114 4.03 -12.09 -6.51
C LYS A 114 3.79 -10.89 -7.43
N THR A 115 3.13 -9.85 -6.93
CA THR A 115 2.87 -8.63 -7.69
C THR A 115 4.14 -7.80 -7.84
N THR A 116 4.57 -7.58 -9.08
CA THR A 116 5.60 -6.59 -9.40
C THR A 116 4.98 -5.19 -9.43
N LEU A 117 5.40 -4.33 -8.52
CA LEU A 117 5.01 -2.92 -8.49
C LEU A 117 6.17 -2.03 -8.98
N SER A 118 5.84 -0.88 -9.56
CA SER A 118 6.84 0.12 -9.94
C SER A 118 7.54 0.74 -8.73
N SER A 119 6.87 0.74 -7.58
CA SER A 119 7.40 1.17 -6.28
C SER A 119 6.67 0.47 -5.14
N THR A 120 7.36 0.27 -4.02
CA THR A 120 6.77 -0.30 -2.81
C THR A 120 5.83 0.72 -2.16
N PRO A 121 4.55 0.37 -1.89
CA PRO A 121 3.61 1.28 -1.27
C PRO A 121 4.02 1.63 0.16
N ARG A 122 3.66 2.83 0.63
CA ARG A 122 3.88 3.27 2.01
C ARG A 122 2.66 2.96 2.87
N LEU A 123 2.90 2.56 4.12
CA LEU A 123 1.85 2.37 5.12
C LEU A 123 2.10 3.31 6.30
N TYR A 124 1.20 4.26 6.50
CA TYR A 124 1.22 5.20 7.63
C TYR A 124 0.16 4.81 8.66
N CYS A 125 0.50 4.90 9.95
CA CYS A 125 -0.41 4.54 11.04
C CYS A 125 -1.19 5.74 11.62
N SER A 126 -0.92 6.95 11.15
CA SER A 126 -1.69 8.14 11.50
C SER A 126 -1.74 9.12 10.33
N ASP A 127 -2.68 10.05 10.36
CA ASP A 127 -2.87 11.13 9.39
C ASP A 127 -1.82 12.24 9.51
N THR A 128 -1.02 12.24 10.58
CA THR A 128 0.07 13.20 10.84
C THR A 128 1.33 12.98 9.99
N TRP A 129 1.31 12.04 9.04
CA TRP A 129 2.40 11.84 8.06
C TRP A 129 2.60 13.04 7.13
N LEU A 130 1.61 13.93 7.07
CA LEU A 130 1.68 15.25 6.47
C LEU A 130 1.68 16.33 7.56
N ILE A 131 2.68 17.21 7.51
CA ILE A 131 2.78 18.36 8.41
C ILE A 131 2.13 19.54 7.72
N LYS A 132 1.05 20.07 8.31
CA LYS A 132 0.41 21.30 7.81
C LYS A 132 1.35 22.48 8.01
N LEU A 133 1.50 23.30 6.97
CA LEU A 133 2.32 24.50 6.97
C LEU A 133 1.50 25.74 6.68
N ALA A 134 2.05 26.89 7.04
CA ALA A 134 1.63 28.19 6.55
C ALA A 134 2.36 28.50 5.22
N ARG A 135 1.87 29.51 4.50
CA ARG A 135 2.43 29.90 3.19
C ARG A 135 3.72 30.71 3.31
N ASP A 136 3.83 31.43 4.41
CA ASP A 136 4.98 32.21 4.85
C ASP A 136 6.00 31.37 5.64
N ASP A 137 5.74 30.07 5.84
CA ASP A 137 6.76 29.15 6.34
C ASP A 137 7.88 28.96 5.31
N VAL A 138 9.04 28.54 5.81
CA VAL A 138 10.24 28.29 5.01
C VAL A 138 10.01 27.14 4.02
N ALA A 139 10.48 27.29 2.79
CA ALA A 139 10.41 26.24 1.78
C ALA A 139 11.56 25.22 1.92
N TRP A 140 11.25 23.97 1.60
CA TRP A 140 12.24 22.90 1.47
C TRP A 140 12.31 22.39 0.02
N ASP A 141 13.49 21.96 -0.40
CA ASP A 141 13.71 21.30 -1.68
C ASP A 141 13.43 19.79 -1.60
N SER A 142 13.64 19.08 -2.72
CA SER A 142 13.47 17.63 -2.82
C SER A 142 14.49 16.82 -2.01
N ASP A 143 15.56 17.44 -1.53
CA ASP A 143 16.52 16.83 -0.63
C ASP A 143 16.13 17.03 0.84
N GLY A 144 15.15 17.90 1.11
CA GLY A 144 14.67 18.27 2.43
C GLY A 144 15.49 19.42 3.04
N ASP A 145 16.33 20.06 2.23
CA ASP A 145 17.13 21.21 2.64
C ASP A 145 16.32 22.50 2.46
N VAL A 146 16.64 23.49 3.29
CA VAL A 146 15.99 24.80 3.22
C VAL A 146 16.35 25.46 1.90
N VAL A 147 15.34 25.86 1.13
CA VAL A 147 15.57 26.67 -0.07
C VAL A 147 15.99 28.06 0.37
N MET A 148 17.14 28.51 -0.14
CA MET A 148 17.67 29.82 0.17
C MET A 148 17.49 30.77 -1.01
N GLN A 149 17.20 32.02 -0.71
CA GLN A 149 17.30 33.11 -1.64
C GLN A 149 18.78 33.42 -1.93
N GLU A 150 19.10 33.55 -3.20
CA GLU A 150 20.39 34.05 -3.67
C GLU A 150 20.21 35.48 -4.19
N ASP A 151 20.89 36.42 -3.55
CA ASP A 151 20.97 37.82 -4.01
C ASP A 151 22.41 38.11 -4.44
N ASP A 152 22.60 38.49 -5.70
CA ASP A 152 23.91 38.83 -6.29
C ASP A 152 25.02 37.79 -6.03
N GLY A 153 24.67 36.50 -6.13
CA GLY A 153 25.61 35.38 -5.93
C GLY A 153 25.98 35.14 -4.47
N LYS A 154 25.23 35.69 -3.52
CA LYS A 154 25.34 35.41 -2.08
C LYS A 154 24.03 34.89 -1.54
N VAL A 155 24.13 33.80 -0.78
CA VAL A 155 23.01 33.25 0.01
C VAL A 155 22.61 34.28 1.07
N SER A 156 21.38 34.78 1.01
CA SER A 156 20.93 35.92 1.83
C SER A 156 19.96 35.52 2.96
N ALA A 157 18.91 34.75 2.65
CA ALA A 157 17.90 34.31 3.61
C ALA A 157 17.12 33.07 3.13
N PRO A 158 16.44 32.32 4.02
CA PRO A 158 15.46 31.31 3.62
C PRO A 158 14.31 31.91 2.81
N ILE A 159 13.86 31.23 1.76
CA ILE A 159 12.69 31.64 0.98
C ILE A 159 11.40 31.10 1.60
N ALA A 160 10.31 31.88 1.56
CA ALA A 160 8.99 31.40 1.95
C ALA A 160 8.38 30.50 0.87
N ILE A 161 7.52 29.56 1.26
CA ILE A 161 6.84 28.63 0.35
C ILE A 161 6.07 29.38 -0.75
N GLU A 162 5.39 30.47 -0.41
CA GLU A 162 4.62 31.25 -1.38
C GLU A 162 5.46 32.07 -2.38
N ASP A 163 6.75 32.24 -2.09
CA ASP A 163 7.70 32.96 -2.94
C ASP A 163 8.48 32.03 -3.87
N VAL A 164 8.34 30.70 -3.73
CA VAL A 164 8.94 29.73 -4.65
C VAL A 164 8.13 29.66 -5.95
N ASP A 165 8.78 29.98 -7.07
CA ASP A 165 8.18 29.99 -8.42
C ASP A 165 7.45 28.70 -8.78
N LEU A 166 8.00 27.55 -8.36
CA LEU A 166 7.42 26.23 -8.62
C LEU A 166 6.00 26.07 -8.04
N TYR A 167 5.68 26.77 -6.94
CA TYR A 167 4.42 26.62 -6.22
C TYR A 167 3.41 27.73 -6.51
N GLN A 168 3.78 28.69 -7.37
CA GLN A 168 2.95 29.85 -7.68
C GLN A 168 1.56 29.47 -8.21
N SER A 169 1.47 28.47 -9.10
CA SER A 169 0.19 28.03 -9.67
C SER A 169 -0.74 27.35 -8.67
N GLU A 170 -0.20 26.78 -7.59
CA GLU A 170 -0.97 26.11 -6.54
C GLU A 170 -1.49 27.13 -5.50
N LEU A 171 -0.68 28.13 -5.20
CA LEU A 171 -0.96 29.10 -4.13
C LEU A 171 -1.65 30.37 -4.62
N TRP A 172 -1.53 30.68 -5.91
CA TRP A 172 -2.04 31.91 -6.51
C TRP A 172 -2.83 31.64 -7.79
N ARG A 173 -3.92 32.41 -7.97
CA ARG A 173 -4.73 32.39 -9.19
C ARG A 173 -4.95 33.80 -9.71
N LYS A 174 -4.80 33.98 -11.01
CA LYS A 174 -5.17 35.20 -11.72
C LYS A 174 -6.68 35.23 -11.99
N GLN A 175 -7.36 36.25 -11.48
CA GLN A 175 -8.77 36.50 -11.73
C GLN A 175 -8.99 37.13 -13.12
N LYS A 176 -10.24 37.12 -13.61
CA LYS A 176 -10.61 37.69 -14.93
C LYS A 176 -10.25 39.17 -15.08
N ASN A 177 -10.22 39.92 -13.98
CA ASN A 177 -9.84 41.33 -13.93
C ASN A 177 -8.30 41.54 -13.86
N GLY A 178 -7.50 40.48 -13.98
CA GLY A 178 -6.05 40.53 -13.91
C GLY A 178 -5.46 40.51 -12.50
N LYS A 179 -6.29 40.59 -11.44
CA LYS A 179 -5.81 40.55 -10.04
C LYS A 179 -5.35 39.14 -9.67
N VAL A 180 -4.17 39.03 -9.06
CA VAL A 180 -3.69 37.78 -8.45
C VAL A 180 -4.23 37.68 -7.03
N VAL A 181 -4.82 36.53 -6.69
CA VAL A 181 -5.36 36.26 -5.36
C VAL A 181 -4.89 34.89 -4.87
N ALA A 182 -4.72 34.78 -3.56
CA ALA A 182 -4.46 33.52 -2.87
C ALA A 182 -5.56 32.49 -3.17
N THR A 183 -5.18 31.24 -3.46
CA THR A 183 -6.10 30.10 -3.52
C THR A 183 -6.53 29.69 -2.09
N LYS A 184 -7.34 28.63 -1.96
CA LYS A 184 -7.64 28.01 -0.66
C LYS A 184 -6.71 26.84 -0.32
N ASN A 185 -5.75 26.53 -1.20
CA ASN A 185 -4.84 25.42 -1.02
C ASN A 185 -3.94 25.68 0.18
N VAL A 186 -3.66 24.62 0.93
CA VAL A 186 -2.88 24.67 2.16
C VAL A 186 -1.66 23.79 1.93
N PRO A 187 -0.43 24.30 2.11
CA PRO A 187 0.76 23.48 1.97
C PRO A 187 0.84 22.45 3.10
N TYR A 188 1.19 21.22 2.73
CA TYR A 188 1.52 20.13 3.63
C TYR A 188 2.86 19.53 3.25
N TRP A 189 3.80 19.41 4.18
CA TRP A 189 5.07 18.76 3.95
C TRP A 189 5.01 17.28 4.27
N SER A 190 5.55 16.46 3.37
CA SER A 190 5.85 15.06 3.64
C SER A 190 7.36 14.86 3.75
N ALA A 191 7.86 14.62 4.96
CA ALA A 191 9.27 14.27 5.16
C ALA A 191 9.67 12.95 4.46
N ASP A 192 8.72 12.03 4.32
CA ASP A 192 8.93 10.72 3.69
C ASP A 192 9.04 10.79 2.17
N LEU A 193 8.29 11.71 1.55
CA LEU A 193 8.32 11.95 0.11
C LEU A 193 9.28 13.08 -0.28
N LYS A 194 9.73 13.88 0.71
CA LYS A 194 10.48 15.13 0.52
C LYS A 194 9.80 16.05 -0.47
N GLU A 195 8.51 16.28 -0.26
CA GLU A 195 7.67 17.02 -1.20
C GLU A 195 6.56 17.78 -0.47
N LEU A 196 6.22 18.96 -1.00
CA LEU A 196 5.02 19.72 -0.63
C LEU A 196 3.78 19.18 -1.37
N LYS A 197 2.67 19.07 -0.64
CA LYS A 197 1.34 18.69 -1.11
C LYS A 197 0.36 19.85 -0.84
N TYR A 198 -0.69 19.97 -1.65
CA TYR A 198 -1.62 21.13 -1.65
C TYR A 198 -3.09 20.72 -1.63
#